data_AF-A0AAQ0R1R6-F1
#
_entry.id   AF-A0AAQ0R1R6-F1
#
_cell.length_a   1.000
_cell.length_b   1.000
_cell.length_c   1.000
_cell.angle_alpha   90.00
_cell.angle_beta   90.00
_cell.angle_gamma   90.00
#
_symmetry.space_group_name_H-M   'P 1'
#
loop_
_entity.id
_entity.type
_entity.pdbx_description
1 polymer ?
#
loop_
_entity_poly.entity_id
_entity_poly.type
_entity_poly.pdbx_seq_one_letter_code
_entity_poly.pdbx_strand_id
1 'polypeptide(L)'
;MTQNRIKELRKSRNFTLENLVTKLAEKNIKSTTSQLSKYENGTRSPRKAEIWKALSEIFGVSVPYLKGDSNYKQEKEASEFYLTKNTEYGSPANASEVVEAEIVEKYGEKTLEKIKNNLPNVIFPDENGNPPIIYNEYGDLLTAMSNLNDDFFDILVLLASLDEKKRKVIISFIKDML
;
A
#
# COMPACT_ATOMS: atom_id res chain seq x y z
N MET A 1 4.11 -3.18 14.24
CA MET A 1 3.00 -2.43 13.61
C MET A 1 3.41 -0.97 13.53
N THR A 2 3.30 -0.34 12.37
CA THR A 2 3.51 1.11 12.30
C THR A 2 2.33 1.82 12.94
N GLN A 3 2.61 2.86 13.72
CA GLN A 3 1.58 3.70 14.32
C GLN A 3 0.87 4.52 13.22
N ASN A 4 -0.46 4.53 13.25
CA ASN A 4 -1.26 5.38 12.36
C ASN A 4 -1.13 6.87 12.76
N ARG A 5 -1.54 7.77 11.86
CA ARG A 5 -1.40 9.22 12.03
C ARG A 5 -2.68 9.92 12.51
N ILE A 6 -3.71 9.18 12.95
CA ILE A 6 -5.01 9.76 13.34
C ILE A 6 -4.84 10.81 14.46
N LYS A 7 -4.07 10.49 15.50
CA LYS A 7 -3.86 11.35 16.67
C LYS A 7 -3.14 12.65 16.30
N GLU A 8 -2.10 12.51 15.48
CA GLU A 8 -1.28 13.61 14.99
C GLU A 8 -2.14 14.57 14.15
N LEU A 9 -2.85 14.04 13.15
CA LEU A 9 -3.69 14.82 12.24
C LEU A 9 -4.88 15.48 12.94
N ARG A 10 -5.49 14.80 13.92
CA ARG A 10 -6.55 15.40 14.73
C ARG A 10 -6.01 16.60 15.53
N LYS A 11 -4.86 16.44 16.18
CA LYS A 11 -4.25 17.52 16.97
C LYS A 11 -3.77 18.68 16.10
N SER A 12 -3.19 18.42 14.93
CA SER A 12 -2.73 19.48 14.02
C SER A 12 -3.89 20.34 13.49
N ARG A 13 -5.11 19.80 13.45
CA ARG A 13 -6.33 20.53 13.12
C ARG A 13 -7.06 21.11 14.32
N ASN A 14 -6.48 21.06 15.52
CA ASN A 14 -7.11 21.49 16.78
C ASN A 14 -8.47 20.83 17.07
N PHE A 15 -8.69 19.61 16.58
CA PHE A 15 -9.92 18.87 16.84
C PHE A 15 -9.86 18.16 18.19
N THR A 16 -10.94 18.26 18.97
CA THR A 16 -11.20 17.33 20.07
C THR A 16 -11.61 15.96 19.51
N LEU A 17 -11.60 14.92 20.34
CA LEU A 17 -12.15 13.62 19.93
C LEU A 17 -13.63 13.73 19.55
N GLU A 18 -14.40 14.58 20.25
CA GLU A 18 -15.81 14.81 19.92
C GLU A 18 -15.99 15.47 18.56
N ASN A 19 -15.14 16.45 18.20
CA ASN A 19 -15.19 17.04 16.86
C ASN A 19 -14.98 15.98 15.77
N LEU A 20 -14.08 15.01 16.00
CA LEU A 20 -13.84 13.93 15.05
C LEU A 20 -15.00 12.93 15.00
N VAL A 21 -15.68 12.65 16.11
CA VAL A 21 -16.92 11.86 16.12
C VAL A 21 -17.99 12.54 15.28
N THR A 22 -18.21 13.85 15.46
CA THR A 22 -19.20 14.62 14.68
C THR A 22 -18.87 14.59 13.19
N LYS A 23 -17.59 14.81 12.82
CA LYS A 23 -17.12 14.75 11.42
C LYS A 23 -17.32 13.38 10.78
N LEU A 24 -17.16 12.29 11.55
CA LEU A 24 -17.46 10.94 11.06
C LEU A 24 -18.97 10.72 10.91
N ALA A 25 -19.78 11.24 11.83
CA ALA A 25 -21.23 11.17 11.73
C ALA A 25 -21.77 11.91 10.49
N GLU A 26 -21.18 13.06 10.13
CA GLU A 26 -21.46 13.79 8.87
C GLU A 26 -21.20 12.92 7.62
N LYS A 27 -20.33 11.90 7.73
CA LYS A 27 -20.04 10.90 6.67
C LYS A 27 -20.82 9.60 6.86
N ASN A 28 -21.88 9.58 7.68
CA ASN A 28 -22.66 8.39 8.04
C ASN A 28 -21.86 7.28 8.75
N ILE A 29 -20.73 7.62 9.36
CA ILE A 29 -19.90 6.68 10.14
C ILE A 29 -20.17 6.91 11.63
N LYS A 30 -20.85 5.96 12.27
CA LYS A 30 -21.05 5.97 13.72
C LYS A 30 -19.75 5.58 14.44
N SER A 31 -19.33 6.41 15.38
CA SER A 31 -18.16 6.16 16.23
C SER A 31 -18.36 6.80 17.62
N THR A 32 -17.42 6.54 18.53
CA THR A 32 -17.39 7.12 19.88
C THR A 32 -15.98 7.60 20.19
N THR A 33 -15.83 8.54 21.11
CA THR A 33 -14.52 9.04 21.54
C THR A 33 -13.62 7.93 22.10
N SER A 34 -14.19 6.96 22.82
CA SER A 34 -13.46 5.77 23.31
C SER A 34 -12.94 4.90 22.16
N GLN A 35 -13.75 4.65 21.12
CA GLN A 35 -13.31 3.91 19.93
C GLN A 35 -12.18 4.64 19.20
N LEU A 36 -12.34 5.95 18.97
CA LEU A 36 -11.31 6.77 18.32
C LEU A 36 -10.03 6.84 19.14
N SER A 37 -10.11 6.95 20.46
CA SER A 37 -8.94 6.92 21.35
C SER A 37 -8.17 5.59 21.22
N LYS A 38 -8.88 4.46 21.11
CA LYS A 38 -8.25 3.16 20.86
C LYS A 38 -7.56 3.12 19.48
N TYR A 39 -8.18 3.71 18.47
CA TYR A 39 -7.58 3.85 17.13
C TYR A 39 -6.29 4.69 17.18
N GLU A 40 -6.33 5.85 17.80
CA GLU A 40 -5.19 6.77 17.94
C GLU A 40 -3.99 6.17 18.67
N ASN A 41 -4.25 5.32 19.66
CA ASN A 41 -3.20 4.68 20.44
C ASN A 41 -2.76 3.33 19.84
N GLY A 42 -3.32 2.92 18.70
CA GLY A 42 -2.98 1.66 18.02
C GLY A 42 -3.39 0.39 18.78
N THR A 43 -4.12 0.52 19.89
CA THR A 43 -4.63 -0.64 20.66
C THR A 43 -5.75 -1.35 19.92
N ARG A 44 -6.35 -0.68 18.94
CA ARG A 44 -7.29 -1.24 17.97
C ARG A 44 -7.12 -0.50 16.65
N SER A 45 -7.35 -1.16 15.52
CA SER A 45 -7.46 -0.50 14.22
C SER A 45 -8.91 -0.53 13.71
N PRO A 46 -9.36 0.48 12.94
CA PRO A 46 -10.58 0.36 12.15
C PRO A 46 -10.56 -0.90 11.29
N ARG A 47 -11.62 -1.70 11.39
CA ARG A 47 -11.74 -2.98 10.65
C ARG A 47 -12.30 -2.81 9.25
N LYS A 48 -13.05 -1.73 9.02
CA LYS A 48 -13.72 -1.48 7.75
C LYS A 48 -12.98 -0.40 6.97
N ALA A 49 -12.81 -0.61 5.67
CA ALA A 49 -12.16 0.34 4.78
C ALA A 49 -12.88 1.70 4.74
N GLU A 50 -14.21 1.71 4.83
CA GLU A 50 -15.04 2.93 4.86
C GLU A 50 -14.63 3.93 5.96
N ILE A 51 -14.18 3.43 7.12
CA ILE A 51 -13.76 4.28 8.24
C ILE A 51 -12.41 4.94 7.91
N TRP A 52 -11.48 4.19 7.32
CA TRP A 52 -10.19 4.74 6.90
C TRP A 52 -10.37 5.80 5.82
N LYS A 53 -11.23 5.54 4.83
CA LYS A 53 -11.58 6.48 3.77
C LYS A 53 -12.23 7.75 4.33
N ALA A 54 -13.21 7.61 5.24
CA ALA A 54 -13.85 8.77 5.86
C ALA A 54 -12.86 9.63 6.65
N LEU A 55 -11.97 9.01 7.43
CA LEU A 55 -10.92 9.72 8.17
C LEU A 55 -9.93 10.40 7.22
N SER A 56 -9.53 9.76 6.13
CA SER A 56 -8.58 10.34 5.17
C SER A 56 -9.18 11.56 4.48
N GLU A 57 -10.47 11.51 4.12
CA GLU A 57 -11.21 12.66 3.59
C GLU A 57 -11.36 13.79 4.62
N ILE A 58 -11.64 13.48 5.90
CA ILE A 58 -11.72 14.49 6.98
C ILE A 58 -10.38 15.21 7.13
N PHE A 59 -9.27 14.47 7.05
CA PHE A 59 -7.92 15.00 7.22
C PHE A 59 -7.27 15.48 5.92
N GLY A 60 -7.93 15.31 4.78
CA GLY A 60 -7.42 15.70 3.46
C GLY A 60 -6.05 15.09 3.16
N VAL A 61 -5.88 13.81 3.42
CA VAL A 61 -4.65 13.03 3.15
C VAL A 61 -5.01 11.69 2.51
N SER A 62 -4.02 11.00 1.95
CA SER A 62 -4.16 9.64 1.41
C SER A 62 -4.43 8.61 2.51
N VAL A 63 -5.16 7.54 2.16
CA VAL A 63 -5.39 6.42 3.09
C VAL A 63 -4.08 5.76 3.54
N PRO A 64 -3.09 5.49 2.65
CA PRO A 64 -1.80 4.95 3.06
C PRO A 64 -1.06 5.86 4.04
N TYR A 65 -1.07 7.18 3.83
CA TYR A 65 -0.46 8.11 4.77
C TYR A 65 -1.12 8.06 6.14
N LEU A 66 -2.45 8.09 6.17
CA LEU A 66 -3.21 8.01 7.41
C LEU A 66 -2.89 6.74 8.21
N LYS A 67 -2.76 5.59 7.52
CA LYS A 67 -2.43 4.30 8.14
C LYS A 67 -0.99 4.20 8.62
N GLY A 68 -0.09 5.05 8.11
CA GLY A 68 1.34 4.93 8.37
C GLY A 68 2.08 4.12 7.31
N ASP A 69 1.45 3.78 6.19
CA ASP A 69 1.99 2.92 5.14
C ASP A 69 2.71 3.68 4.02
N SER A 70 2.58 5.01 4.00
CA SER A 70 3.27 5.92 3.08
C SER A 70 3.73 7.18 3.80
N ASN A 71 4.81 7.81 3.33
CA ASN A 71 5.25 9.13 3.80
C ASN A 71 4.66 10.30 3.01
N TYR A 72 4.05 10.04 1.84
CA TYR A 72 3.42 11.06 1.01
C TYR A 72 2.03 11.40 1.50
N LYS A 73 1.77 12.68 1.80
CA LYS A 73 0.47 13.12 2.32
C LYS A 73 -0.62 12.95 1.28
N GLN A 74 -0.29 13.23 0.02
CA GLN A 74 -1.21 13.13 -1.10
C GLN A 74 -0.86 11.94 -1.99
N GLU A 75 -1.88 11.38 -2.66
CA GLU A 75 -1.74 10.31 -3.65
C GLU A 75 -0.85 10.75 -4.83
N LYS A 76 -1.11 11.97 -5.34
CA LYS A 76 -0.35 12.56 -6.45
C LYS A 76 1.14 12.73 -6.14
N GLU A 77 1.48 13.20 -4.94
CA GLU A 77 2.88 13.38 -4.50
C GLU A 77 3.67 12.06 -4.58
N ALA A 78 3.02 10.94 -4.25
CA ALA A 78 3.64 9.64 -4.32
C ALA A 78 3.85 9.22 -5.78
N SER A 79 2.79 9.27 -6.60
CA SER A 79 2.87 8.89 -8.02
C SER A 79 3.90 9.73 -8.80
N GLU A 80 3.95 11.05 -8.55
CA GLU A 80 4.88 11.96 -9.20
C GLU A 80 6.33 11.62 -8.86
N PHE A 81 6.63 11.25 -7.61
CA PHE A 81 7.98 10.83 -7.23
C PHE A 81 8.45 9.58 -7.99
N TYR A 82 7.60 8.57 -8.11
CA TYR A 82 7.95 7.33 -8.82
C TYR A 82 8.05 7.55 -10.33
N LEU A 83 7.22 8.41 -10.91
CA LEU A 83 7.24 8.74 -12.34
C LEU A 83 8.38 9.70 -12.73
N THR A 84 8.89 10.53 -11.81
CA THR A 84 9.95 11.53 -12.10
C THR A 84 11.36 11.05 -11.80
N LYS A 85 11.53 9.89 -11.15
CA LYS A 85 12.85 9.32 -10.80
C LYS A 85 13.79 9.10 -12.00
N ASN A 86 13.28 9.11 -13.23
CA ASN A 86 14.05 8.93 -14.47
C ASN A 86 13.89 10.06 -15.52
N THR A 87 13.21 11.16 -15.22
CA THR A 87 13.12 12.30 -16.16
C THR A 87 14.43 13.08 -16.30
N GLU A 88 15.43 12.81 -15.45
CA GLU A 88 16.79 13.37 -15.60
C GLU A 88 17.49 12.90 -16.89
N TYR A 89 16.98 11.84 -17.55
CA TYR A 89 17.47 11.29 -18.83
C TYR A 89 16.47 11.39 -19.99
N GLY A 90 15.35 12.10 -19.84
CA GLY A 90 14.39 12.34 -20.93
C GLY A 90 13.65 11.11 -21.46
N SER A 91 13.60 10.01 -20.71
CA SER A 91 12.84 8.80 -21.08
C SER A 91 11.51 8.73 -20.32
N PRO A 92 10.40 8.36 -20.96
CA PRO A 92 9.12 8.14 -20.27
C PRO A 92 9.25 7.01 -19.25
N ALA A 93 8.45 7.07 -18.18
CA ALA A 93 8.41 6.00 -17.18
C ALA A 93 8.12 4.64 -17.85
N ASN A 94 8.87 3.61 -17.49
CA ASN A 94 8.62 2.26 -18.02
C ASN A 94 7.41 1.61 -17.33
N ALA A 95 6.86 0.54 -17.91
CA ALA A 95 5.65 -0.11 -17.42
C ALA A 95 5.75 -0.53 -15.93
N SER A 96 6.94 -0.97 -15.49
CA SER A 96 7.19 -1.33 -14.10
C SER A 96 7.07 -0.15 -13.16
N GLU A 97 7.60 1.03 -13.53
CA GLU A 97 7.51 2.25 -12.71
C GLU A 97 6.07 2.76 -12.59
N VAL A 98 5.28 2.64 -13.65
CA VAL A 98 3.85 2.98 -13.62
C VAL A 98 3.12 2.07 -12.62
N VAL A 99 3.41 0.78 -12.65
CA VAL A 99 2.84 -0.18 -11.68
C VAL A 99 3.33 0.11 -10.26
N GLU A 100 4.60 0.43 -10.05
CA GLU A 100 5.10 0.83 -8.72
C GLU A 100 4.37 2.06 -8.19
N ALA A 101 4.17 3.07 -9.04
CA ALA A 101 3.44 4.29 -8.70
C ALA A 101 1.99 3.95 -8.30
N GLU A 102 1.30 3.10 -9.06
CA GLU A 102 -0.07 2.68 -8.76
C GLU A 102 -0.15 1.89 -7.44
N ILE A 103 0.79 0.98 -7.18
CA ILE A 103 0.87 0.25 -5.91
C ILE A 103 1.05 1.22 -4.75
N VAL A 104 1.96 2.19 -4.87
CA VAL A 104 2.23 3.15 -3.79
C VAL A 104 1.02 4.05 -3.58
N GLU A 105 0.36 4.48 -4.65
CA GLU A 105 -0.84 5.31 -4.60
C GLU A 105 -1.97 4.61 -3.85
N LYS A 106 -2.28 3.36 -4.24
CA LYS A 106 -3.40 2.60 -3.66
C LYS A 106 -3.08 1.97 -2.31
N TYR A 107 -1.86 1.47 -2.14
CA TYR A 107 -1.48 0.56 -1.03
C TYR A 107 -0.31 1.06 -0.17
N GLY A 108 0.40 2.10 -0.58
CA GLY A 108 1.51 2.69 0.15
C GLY A 108 2.87 2.01 -0.07
N GLU A 109 3.92 2.77 0.22
CA GLU A 109 5.33 2.37 0.06
C GLU A 109 5.66 1.07 0.79
N LYS A 110 5.11 0.87 2.00
CA LYS A 110 5.38 -0.35 2.76
C LYS A 110 4.84 -1.61 2.12
N THR A 111 3.76 -1.49 1.35
CA THR A 111 3.23 -2.62 0.59
C THR A 111 4.18 -2.96 -0.55
N LEU A 112 4.65 -1.94 -1.29
CA LEU A 112 5.66 -2.11 -2.32
C LEU A 112 6.95 -2.75 -1.78
N GLU A 113 7.46 -2.28 -0.63
CA GLU A 113 8.64 -2.85 0.04
C GLU A 113 8.45 -4.32 0.40
N LYS A 114 7.28 -4.71 0.91
CA LYS A 114 6.97 -6.12 1.19
C LYS A 114 7.02 -6.96 -0.08
N ILE A 115 6.44 -6.47 -1.18
CA ILE A 115 6.45 -7.18 -2.46
C ILE A 115 7.89 -7.39 -2.93
N LYS A 116 8.71 -6.33 -2.94
CA LYS A 116 10.14 -6.39 -3.30
C LYS A 116 10.90 -7.41 -2.45
N ASN A 117 10.69 -7.40 -1.14
CA ASN A 117 11.36 -8.33 -0.21
C ASN A 117 10.89 -9.78 -0.37
N ASN A 118 9.64 -9.99 -0.78
CA ASN A 118 9.08 -11.32 -0.96
C ASN A 118 9.40 -11.95 -2.33
N LEU A 119 9.92 -11.17 -3.28
CA LEU A 119 10.27 -11.59 -4.64
C LEU A 119 11.71 -11.14 -4.96
N PRO A 120 12.71 -11.63 -4.22
CA PRO A 120 14.10 -11.28 -4.47
C PRO A 120 14.55 -11.85 -5.82
N ASN A 121 15.55 -11.20 -6.44
CA ASN A 121 16.18 -11.75 -7.63
C ASN A 121 16.74 -13.16 -7.35
N VAL A 122 16.45 -14.09 -8.25
CA VAL A 122 17.02 -15.43 -8.20
C VAL A 122 18.28 -15.46 -9.05
N ILE A 123 19.40 -15.78 -8.42
CA ILE A 123 20.73 -15.79 -9.06
C ILE A 123 21.12 -17.25 -9.28
N PHE A 124 21.28 -17.63 -10.54
CA PHE A 124 21.81 -18.94 -10.93
C PHE A 124 23.26 -18.78 -11.35
N PRO A 125 24.23 -19.28 -10.55
CA PRO A 125 25.63 -19.25 -10.92
C PRO A 125 25.87 -20.11 -12.16
N ASP A 126 26.68 -19.62 -13.10
CA ASP A 126 27.14 -20.43 -14.23
C ASP A 126 28.45 -21.13 -13.84
N GLU A 127 28.43 -22.46 -13.83
CA GLU A 127 29.58 -23.30 -13.48
C GLU A 127 30.73 -23.23 -14.51
N ASN A 128 30.46 -22.70 -15.71
CA ASN A 128 31.42 -22.58 -16.80
C ASN A 128 32.16 -21.22 -16.83
N GLY A 129 31.95 -20.37 -15.81
CA GLY A 129 32.62 -19.08 -15.68
C GLY A 129 31.98 -17.92 -16.46
N ASN A 130 30.77 -18.11 -17.00
CA ASN A 130 29.99 -16.98 -17.52
C ASN A 130 29.36 -16.17 -16.37
N PRO A 131 28.87 -14.94 -16.64
CA PRO A 131 28.08 -14.20 -15.67
C PRO A 131 26.84 -15.00 -15.22
N PRO A 132 26.44 -14.89 -13.94
CA PRO A 132 25.27 -15.60 -13.43
C PRO A 132 24.00 -15.12 -14.14
N ILE A 133 23.06 -16.04 -14.36
CA ILE A 133 21.73 -15.71 -14.86
C ILE A 133 20.92 -15.14 -13.70
N ILE A 134 20.39 -13.92 -13.88
CA ILE A 134 19.58 -13.23 -12.87
C ILE A 134 18.14 -13.23 -13.35
N TYR A 135 17.25 -13.90 -12.63
CA TYR A 135 15.81 -13.83 -12.87
C TYR A 135 15.21 -12.77 -11.94
N ASN A 136 14.62 -11.75 -12.56
CA ASN A 136 13.97 -10.65 -11.86
C ASN A 136 12.47 -10.95 -11.72
N GLU A 137 12.14 -11.87 -10.80
CA GLU A 137 10.75 -12.27 -10.54
C GLU A 137 9.86 -11.08 -10.19
N TYR A 138 10.42 -10.07 -9.52
CA TYR A 138 9.75 -8.82 -9.23
C TYR A 138 9.38 -8.04 -10.50
N GLY A 139 10.35 -7.86 -11.40
CA GLY A 139 10.11 -7.18 -12.69
C GLY A 139 9.12 -7.92 -13.58
N ASP A 140 9.19 -9.26 -13.59
CA ASP A 140 8.25 -10.10 -14.32
C ASP A 140 6.82 -9.93 -13.78
N LEU A 141 6.65 -9.88 -12.45
CA LEU A 141 5.37 -9.61 -11.81
C LEU A 141 4.83 -8.23 -12.21
N LEU A 142 5.64 -7.17 -12.13
CA LEU A 142 5.18 -5.82 -12.49
C LEU A 142 4.73 -5.76 -13.96
N THR A 143 5.47 -6.41 -14.86
CA THR A 143 5.11 -6.51 -16.28
C THR A 143 3.80 -7.26 -16.49
N ALA A 144 3.56 -8.33 -15.72
CA ALA A 144 2.27 -9.03 -15.77
C ALA A 144 1.13 -8.11 -15.29
N MET A 145 1.36 -7.38 -14.18
CA MET A 145 0.36 -6.48 -13.58
C MET A 145 -0.02 -5.31 -14.47
N SER A 146 0.91 -4.79 -15.28
CA SER A 146 0.62 -3.65 -16.18
C SER A 146 -0.43 -3.96 -17.25
N ASN A 147 -0.79 -5.23 -17.43
CA ASN A 147 -1.75 -5.70 -18.44
C ASN A 147 -3.06 -6.21 -17.83
N LEU A 148 -3.23 -6.09 -16.50
CA LEU A 148 -4.42 -6.56 -15.80
C LEU A 148 -5.48 -5.47 -15.67
N ASN A 149 -6.73 -5.89 -15.43
CA ASN A 149 -7.76 -4.98 -14.93
C ASN A 149 -7.57 -4.72 -13.42
N ASP A 150 -8.24 -3.70 -12.91
CA ASP A 150 -8.13 -3.24 -11.52
C ASP A 150 -8.37 -4.35 -10.49
N ASP A 151 -9.36 -5.22 -10.70
CA ASP A 151 -9.70 -6.29 -9.75
C ASP A 151 -8.57 -7.32 -9.64
N PHE A 152 -8.03 -7.79 -10.77
CA PHE A 152 -6.92 -8.75 -10.76
C PHE A 152 -5.61 -8.11 -10.29
N PHE A 153 -5.39 -6.84 -10.64
CA PHE A 153 -4.27 -6.06 -10.14
C PHE A 153 -4.28 -6.04 -8.60
N ASP A 154 -5.41 -5.65 -8.00
CA ASP A 154 -5.58 -5.55 -6.56
C ASP A 154 -5.35 -6.89 -5.85
N ILE A 155 -5.88 -7.99 -6.42
CA ILE A 155 -5.66 -9.34 -5.90
C ILE A 155 -4.17 -9.70 -5.90
N LEU A 156 -3.45 -9.43 -7.00
CA LEU A 156 -2.03 -9.76 -7.10
C LEU A 156 -1.17 -8.91 -6.15
N VAL A 157 -1.46 -7.61 -5.99
CA VAL A 157 -0.78 -6.76 -4.99
C VAL A 157 -0.92 -7.37 -3.61
N LEU A 158 -2.17 -7.68 -3.22
CA LEU A 158 -2.46 -8.23 -1.89
C LEU A 158 -1.76 -9.57 -1.70
N LEU A 159 -1.83 -10.48 -2.67
CA LEU A 159 -1.20 -11.80 -2.59
C LEU A 159 0.34 -11.71 -2.51
N ALA A 160 0.95 -10.86 -3.34
CA ALA A 160 2.40 -10.66 -3.37
C ALA A 160 2.93 -9.98 -2.09
N SER A 161 2.09 -9.20 -1.40
CA SER A 161 2.45 -8.54 -0.14
C SER A 161 2.43 -9.48 1.09
N LEU A 162 1.82 -10.67 0.98
CA LEU A 162 1.70 -11.62 2.08
C LEU A 162 3.00 -12.35 2.36
N ASP A 163 3.24 -12.68 3.63
CA ASP A 163 4.30 -13.63 4.00
C ASP A 163 4.08 -15.00 3.36
N GLU A 164 5.18 -15.72 3.14
CA GLU A 164 5.20 -17.00 2.41
C GLU A 164 4.17 -18.00 2.96
N LYS A 165 4.06 -18.11 4.30
CA LYS A 165 3.13 -19.05 4.93
C LYS A 165 1.67 -18.71 4.60
N LYS A 166 1.25 -17.47 4.77
CA LYS A 166 -0.13 -17.05 4.43
C LYS A 166 -0.38 -17.16 2.93
N ARG A 167 0.60 -16.78 2.11
CA ARG A 167 0.49 -16.87 0.65
C ARG A 167 0.23 -18.31 0.20
N LYS A 168 0.99 -19.28 0.71
CA LYS A 168 0.80 -20.71 0.41
C LYS A 168 -0.61 -21.20 0.78
N VAL A 169 -1.14 -20.78 1.92
CA VAL A 169 -2.50 -21.12 2.36
C VAL A 169 -3.55 -20.52 1.41
N ILE A 170 -3.40 -19.29 0.96
CA ILE A 170 -4.35 -18.70 0.00
C ILE A 170 -4.26 -19.41 -1.36
N ILE A 171 -3.04 -19.68 -1.84
CA ILE A 171 -2.84 -20.39 -3.11
C ILE A 171 -3.47 -21.79 -3.06
N SER A 172 -3.42 -22.52 -1.94
CA SER A 172 -4.09 -23.82 -1.85
C SER A 172 -5.60 -23.70 -2.01
N PHE A 173 -6.24 -22.71 -1.37
CA PHE A 173 -7.67 -22.49 -1.57
C PHE A 173 -8.02 -22.16 -3.02
N ILE A 174 -7.21 -21.33 -3.70
CA ILE A 174 -7.45 -21.00 -5.12
C ILE A 174 -7.33 -22.25 -5.99
N LYS A 175 -6.33 -23.10 -5.74
CA LYS A 175 -6.15 -24.36 -6.49
C LYS A 175 -7.31 -25.32 -6.30
N ASP A 176 -7.89 -25.39 -5.10
CA ASP A 176 -9.03 -26.27 -4.81
C ASP A 176 -10.34 -25.79 -5.48
N MET A 177 -10.39 -24.54 -5.96
CA MET A 177 -11.55 -23.95 -6.65
C MET A 177 -11.53 -24.13 -8.17
N LEU A 178 -10.39 -24.57 -8.74
CA LEU A 178 -10.17 -24.77 -10.18
C LEU A 178 -10.26 -26.26 -10.53
#